data_AF-A0A2M7R793-F1
#
_entry.id   AF-A0A2M7R793-F1
#
_cell.length_a   1.000
_cell.length_b   1.000
_cell.length_c   1.000
_cell.angle_alpha   90.00
_cell.angle_beta   90.00
_cell.angle_gamma   90.00
#
_symmetry.space_group_name_H-M   'P 1'
#
loop_
_entity.id
_entity.type
_entity.pdbx_description
1 polymer ?
#
loop_
_entity_poly.entity_id
_entity_poly.type
_entity_poly.pdbx_seq_one_letter_code
_entity_poly.pdbx_strand_id
1 'polypeptide(L)' 'MNIFALSGFINGVSALIFGLIIYLKNPKQLANKTFGLMTFALAIWAFGYGFWLSTQDKESALFWTRILSIGSTF' A
#
# COMPACT_ATOMS: atom_id res chain seq x y z
N MET A 1 13.48 12.61 -5.60
CA MET A 1 12.22 12.03 -5.08
C MET A 1 11.82 12.82 -3.85
N ASN A 2 10.58 13.29 -3.76
CA ASN A 2 10.12 14.12 -2.63
C ASN A 2 9.99 13.26 -1.34
N ILE A 3 10.12 13.88 -0.17
CA ILE A 3 9.96 13.22 1.14
C ILE A 3 8.61 12.49 1.26
N PHE A 4 7.56 13.06 0.66
CA PHE A 4 6.24 12.44 0.61
C PHE A 4 6.20 11.15 -0.23
N ALA A 5 6.92 11.12 -1.35
CA ALA A 5 7.02 9.89 -2.15
C ALA A 5 7.77 8.80 -1.37
N LEU A 6 8.87 9.18 -0.72
CA LEU A 6 9.64 8.27 0.13
C LEU A 6 8.80 7.72 1.29
N SER A 7 8.00 8.55 1.95
CA SER A 7 7.10 8.09 3.02
C SER A 7 6.05 7.09 2.52
N GLY A 8 5.57 7.24 1.28
CA GLY A 8 4.67 6.27 0.64
C GLY A 8 5.32 4.89 0.53
N PHE A 9 6.54 4.81 0.01
CA PHE A 9 7.25 3.54 -0.12
C PHE A 9 7.57 2.89 1.24
N ILE A 10 8.01 3.66 2.22
CA ILE A 10 8.28 3.16 3.57
C ILE A 10 6.99 2.60 4.18
N ASN A 11 5.87 3.33 4.09
CA ASN A 11 4.58 2.87 4.58
C ASN A 11 4.12 1.57 3.90
N GLY A 12 4.28 1.47 2.58
CA GLY A 12 3.91 0.26 1.82
C GLY A 12 4.73 -0.96 2.25
N VAL A 13 6.05 -0.80 2.40
CA VAL A 13 6.93 -1.87 2.88
C VAL A 13 6.61 -2.26 4.32
N SER A 14 6.43 -1.30 5.23
CA SER A 14 6.03 -1.57 6.61
C SER A 14 4.69 -2.30 6.69
N ALA A 15 3.69 -1.89 5.91
CA ALA A 15 2.38 -2.54 5.87
C ALA A 15 2.49 -4.00 5.40
N LEU A 16 3.26 -4.28 4.34
CA LEU A 16 3.48 -5.65 3.89
C LEU A 16 4.20 -6.51 4.92
N ILE A 17 5.26 -5.98 5.56
CA ILE A 17 6.03 -6.73 6.55
C ILE A 17 5.15 -7.09 7.75
N PHE A 18 4.49 -6.10 8.37
CA PHE A 18 3.65 -6.35 9.54
C PHE A 18 2.41 -7.17 9.20
N GLY A 19 1.77 -6.88 8.06
CA GLY A 19 0.64 -7.64 7.54
C GLY A 19 0.97 -9.12 7.38
N LEU A 20 2.10 -9.41 6.73
CA LEU A 20 2.57 -10.78 6.51
C LEU A 20 2.94 -11.47 7.83
N ILE A 21 3.64 -10.80 8.74
CA ILE A 21 4.00 -11.36 10.05
C ILE A 21 2.75 -11.78 10.83
N ILE A 22 1.74 -10.89 10.92
CA ILE A 22 0.52 -11.16 11.67
C ILE A 22 -0.33 -12.24 10.99
N TYR A 23 -0.45 -12.19 9.67
CA TYR A 23 -1.16 -13.22 8.89
C TYR A 23 -0.55 -14.61 9.11
N LEU A 24 0.78 -14.73 9.00
CA LEU A 24 1.50 -16.00 9.16
C LEU A 24 1.50 -16.52 10.60
N LYS A 25 1.38 -15.64 11.60
CA LYS A 25 1.33 -16.03 13.02
C LYS A 25 0.18 -16.98 13.34
N ASN A 26 -1.00 -16.77 12.75
CA ASN A 26 -2.15 -17.65 12.89
C ASN A 26 -3.15 -17.44 11.73
N PRO A 27 -2.92 -18.06 10.57
CA PRO A 27 -3.72 -17.81 9.37
C PRO A 27 -5.17 -18.33 9.48
N LYS A 28 -5.51 -19.11 10.51
CA LYS A 28 -6.89 -19.55 10.76
C LYS A 28 -7.72 -18.51 11.51
N GLN A 29 -7.06 -17.60 12.24
CA GLN A 29 -7.73 -16.57 13.02
C GLN A 29 -8.28 -15.47 12.12
N LEU A 30 -9.59 -15.19 12.23
CA LEU A 30 -10.27 -14.20 11.39
C LEU A 30 -9.60 -12.83 11.48
N ALA A 31 -9.25 -12.39 12.69
CA ALA A 31 -8.57 -11.10 12.92
C ALA A 31 -7.23 -10.99 12.16
N ASN A 32 -6.45 -12.06 12.08
CA ASN A 32 -5.17 -12.05 11.38
C ASN A 32 -5.36 -12.02 9.86
N LYS A 33 -6.41 -12.69 9.35
CA LYS A 33 -6.80 -12.61 7.94
C LYS A 33 -7.25 -11.20 7.58
N THR A 34 -8.15 -10.60 8.34
CA THR A 34 -8.67 -9.25 8.08
C THR A 34 -7.56 -8.21 8.20
N PHE A 35 -6.68 -8.34 9.18
CA PHE A 35 -5.50 -7.47 9.32
C PHE A 35 -4.55 -7.60 8.13
N GLY A 36 -4.27 -8.83 7.67
CA GLY A 36 -3.45 -9.08 6.47
C GLY A 36 -4.06 -8.47 5.20
N LEU A 37 -5.37 -8.60 5.01
CA LEU A 37 -6.07 -7.99 3.87
C LEU A 37 -6.07 -6.46 3.93
N MET A 38 -6.34 -5.88 5.11
CA MET A 38 -6.32 -4.43 5.32
C MET A 38 -4.94 -3.83 5.05
N THR A 39 -3.88 -4.48 5.57
CA THR A 39 -2.50 -4.02 5.35
C THR A 39 -2.04 -4.22 3.89
N PHE A 40 -2.58 -5.21 3.19
CA PHE A 40 -2.36 -5.36 1.75
C PHE A 40 -3.03 -4.24 0.94
N ALA A 41 -4.27 -3.88 1.24
CA ALA A 41 -4.95 -2.72 0.63
C ALA A 41 -4.19 -1.42 0.91
N LEU A 42 -3.73 -1.23 2.15
CA LEU A 42 -2.90 -0.11 2.55
C LEU A 42 -1.57 -0.06 1.76
N ALA A 43 -0.95 -1.20 1.48
CA ALA A 43 0.27 -1.25 0.68
C ALA A 43 0.03 -0.83 -0.78
N ILE A 44 -1.08 -1.27 -1.40
CA ILE A 44 -1.49 -0.83 -2.75
C ILE A 44 -1.65 0.69 -2.77
N TRP A 45 -2.35 1.24 -1.78
CA TRP A 45 -2.51 2.69 -1.64
C TRP A 45 -1.16 3.41 -1.50
N ALA A 46 -0.31 2.94 -0.58
CA ALA A 46 0.95 3.60 -0.24
C ALA A 46 1.96 3.58 -1.39
N PHE A 47 2.05 2.47 -2.13
CA PHE A 47 2.89 2.39 -3.33
C PHE A 47 2.33 3.25 -4.47
N GLY A 48 1.02 3.20 -4.73
CA GLY A 48 0.42 4.08 -5.72
C GLY A 48 0.64 5.56 -5.41
N TYR A 49 0.55 5.96 -4.15
CA TYR A 49 0.90 7.31 -3.69
C TYR A 49 2.38 7.64 -3.92
N GLY A 50 3.30 6.75 -3.56
CA GLY A 50 4.74 6.95 -3.74
C GLY A 50 5.12 7.12 -5.22
N PHE A 51 4.54 6.30 -6.10
CA PHE A 51 4.78 6.40 -7.53
C PHE A 51 4.12 7.63 -8.16
N TRP A 52 2.88 7.98 -7.78
CA TRP A 52 2.21 9.19 -8.24
C TRP A 52 3.06 10.44 -7.99
N LEU A 53 3.66 10.55 -6.81
CA LEU A 53 4.53 11.68 -6.44
C LEU A 53 5.92 11.62 -7.08
N SER A 54 6.26 10.52 -7.76
CA SER A 54 7.55 10.32 -8.43
C SER A 54 7.47 10.52 -9.96
N THR A 55 6.27 10.53 -10.55
CA THR A 55 6.05 10.70 -11.99
C THR A 55 6.06 12.16 -12.43
N GLN A 56 6.51 12.42 -13.66
CA GLN A 56 6.53 13.77 -14.27
C GLN A 56 5.49 13.94 -15.39
N ASP A 57 4.99 12.84 -15.94
CA ASP A 57 3.99 12.83 -17.00
C ASP A 57 2.57 12.58 -16.47
N LYS A 58 1.59 13.11 -17.19
CA LYS A 58 0.17 13.05 -16.78
C LYS A 58 -0.40 11.64 -16.85
N GLU A 59 0.04 10.82 -17.80
CA GLU A 59 -0.49 9.47 -18.01
C GLU A 59 -0.12 8.55 -16.86
N SER A 60 1.15 8.54 -16.46
CA SER A 60 1.63 7.76 -15.32
C SER A 60 1.04 8.27 -14.00
N ALA A 61 0.89 9.59 -13.83
CA ALA A 61 0.23 10.15 -12.65
C ALA A 61 -1.24 9.69 -12.54
N LEU A 62 -1.99 9.68 -13.65
CA LEU A 62 -3.36 9.19 -13.69
C LEU A 62 -3.44 7.67 -13.42
N PHE A 63 -2.48 6.90 -13.94
CA PHE A 63 -2.39 5.48 -13.67
C PHE A 63 -2.20 5.20 -12.17
N TRP A 64 -1.21 5.83 -11.54
CA TRP A 64 -0.91 5.58 -10.12
C TRP A 64 -1.99 6.11 -9.17
N THR A 65 -2.69 7.18 -9.55
CA THR A 65 -3.88 7.64 -8.80
C THR A 65 -5.04 6.66 -8.89
N ARG A 66 -5.25 5.98 -10.03
CA ARG A 66 -6.23 4.88 -10.09
C ARG A 66 -5.83 3.69 -9.23
N ILE A 67 -4.54 3.32 -9.24
CA ILE A 67 -4.02 2.23 -8.40
C ILE A 67 -4.21 2.56 -6.91
N LEU A 68 -3.84 3.75 -6.47
CA LEU A 68 -4.00 4.10 -5.05
C LEU A 68 -5.49 4.17 -4.66
N SER A 69 -6.39 4.62 -5.53
CA SER A 69 -7.84 4.60 -5.26
C SER A 69 -8.40 3.20 -5.05
N ILE A 70 -7.87 2.17 -5.74
CA ILE A 70 -8.24 0.77 -5.47
C ILE A 70 -7.90 0.43 -4.02
N GLY A 71 -6.69 0.76 -3.57
CA GLY A 71 -6.26 0.55 -2.18
C GLY A 71 -7.10 1.33 -1.15
N SER A 72 -7.56 2.54 -1.47
CA SER A 72 -8.40 3.36 -0.56
C SER A 72 -9.83 2.85 -0.38
N THR A 73 -10.32 2.02 -1.29
CA THR A 73 -11.73 1.59 -1.28
C THR A 73 -11.98 0.45 -0.27
N PHE A 74 -10.94 -0.32 0.03
CA PHE A 74 -10.97 -1.49 0.93
C PHE A 74 -10.42 -1.14 2.31
#